data_AF-A0A0H5Q1L2-F1
#
_entry.id   AF-A0A0H5Q1L2-F1
#
_cell.length_a   1.000
_cell.length_b   1.000
_cell.length_c   1.000
_cell.angle_alpha   90.00
_cell.angle_beta   90.00
_cell.angle_gamma   90.00
#
_symmetry.space_group_name_H-M   'P 1'
#
loop_
_entity.id
_entity.type
_entity.pdbx_description
1 polymer ?
#
loop_
_entity_poly.entity_id
_entity_poly.type
_entity_poly.pdbx_seq_one_letter_code
_entity_poly.pdbx_strand_id
1 'polypeptide(L)'
;MDKIDVSELHPSANCYTLSQNYVYAYTGNNRISYLLLNNKLIWNNEQNYNNLPDNCLTYEEIADIPSSNNWVVPFYHLAAIISCLAIFYLAYKLIIHPFWRKSL
;
A
#
# COMPACT_ATOMS: atom_id res chain seq x y z
N MET A 1 -5.93 -0.95 12.84
CA MET A 1 -5.80 -1.27 11.40
C MET A 1 -6.53 -0.18 10.67
N ASP A 2 -5.84 0.54 9.80
CA ASP A 2 -6.46 1.60 9.00
C ASP A 2 -7.33 0.96 7.93
N LYS A 3 -8.58 1.43 7.83
CA LYS A 3 -9.56 0.98 6.83
C LYS A 3 -9.19 1.50 5.45
N ILE A 4 -9.66 0.83 4.39
CA ILE A 4 -9.49 1.32 3.02
C ILE A 4 -10.35 2.58 2.84
N ASP A 5 -9.74 3.63 2.31
CA ASP A 5 -10.45 4.81 1.86
C ASP A 5 -11.19 4.50 0.55
N VAL A 6 -12.49 4.28 0.71
CA VAL A 6 -13.43 3.90 -0.34
C VAL A 6 -14.12 5.10 -0.99
N SER A 7 -13.71 6.34 -0.64
CA SER A 7 -14.30 7.58 -1.17
C SER A 7 -14.18 7.73 -2.69
N GLU A 8 -13.19 7.09 -3.32
CA GLU A 8 -13.01 7.09 -4.78
C GLU A 8 -13.82 6.01 -5.52
N LEU A 9 -14.54 5.13 -4.81
CA LEU A 9 -15.36 4.11 -5.46
C LEU A 9 -16.49 4.74 -6.27
N HIS A 10 -16.75 4.17 -7.45
CA HIS A 10 -17.79 4.67 -8.33
C HIS A 10 -19.17 4.54 -7.65
N PRO A 11 -19.96 5.61 -7.55
CA PRO A 11 -21.22 5.63 -6.79
C PRO A 11 -22.33 4.78 -7.41
N SER A 12 -22.21 4.43 -8.69
CA SER A 12 -23.15 3.56 -9.40
C SER A 12 -22.70 2.09 -9.51
N ALA A 13 -21.61 1.71 -8.84
CA ALA A 13 -21.18 0.33 -8.81
C ALA A 13 -22.04 -0.47 -7.82
N ASN A 14 -22.58 -1.57 -8.30
CA ASN A 14 -23.49 -2.43 -7.52
C ASN A 14 -22.76 -3.60 -6.86
N CYS A 15 -21.53 -3.86 -7.29
CA CYS A 15 -20.74 -4.99 -6.85
C CYS A 15 -19.27 -4.61 -6.86
N TYR A 16 -18.54 -5.11 -5.86
CA TYR A 16 -17.10 -4.94 -5.76
C TYR A 16 -16.40 -6.29 -5.57
N THR A 17 -15.19 -6.42 -6.09
CA THR A 17 -14.33 -7.57 -5.83
C THR A 17 -12.91 -7.12 -5.55
N LEU A 18 -12.24 -7.77 -4.61
CA LEU A 18 -10.82 -7.58 -4.35
C LEU A 18 -10.02 -8.74 -4.94
N SER A 19 -8.98 -8.43 -5.71
CA SER A 19 -7.99 -9.41 -6.13
C SER A 19 -6.59 -8.83 -5.96
N GLN A 20 -5.77 -9.47 -5.13
CA GLN A 20 -4.42 -9.03 -4.79
C GLN A 20 -4.42 -7.57 -4.30
N ASN A 21 -4.00 -6.64 -5.15
CA ASN A 21 -3.92 -5.20 -4.88
C ASN A 21 -4.89 -4.39 -5.74
N TYR A 22 -5.88 -5.02 -6.39
CA TYR A 22 -6.86 -4.35 -7.21
C TYR A 22 -8.26 -4.51 -6.65
N VAL A 23 -8.97 -3.40 -6.51
CA VAL A 23 -10.41 -3.37 -6.26
C VAL A 23 -11.10 -3.14 -7.60
N TYR A 24 -12.03 -4.02 -7.95
CA TYR A 24 -12.85 -3.87 -9.15
C TYR A 24 -14.26 -3.48 -8.75
N ALA A 25 -14.80 -2.45 -9.38
CA ALA A 25 -16.16 -1.99 -9.22
C ALA A 25 -16.95 -2.30 -10.50
N TYR A 26 -18.14 -2.88 -10.35
CA TYR A 26 -18.98 -3.32 -11.48
C TYR A 26 -20.25 -2.47 -11.54
N THR A 27 -20.45 -1.77 -12.65
CA THR A 27 -21.58 -0.84 -12.88
C THR A 27 -22.65 -1.44 -13.81
N GLY A 28 -22.63 -2.75 -14.02
CA GLY A 28 -23.57 -3.51 -14.87
C GLY A 28 -22.99 -3.91 -16.22
N ASN A 29 -22.45 -2.95 -16.98
CA ASN A 29 -21.83 -3.21 -18.28
C ASN A 29 -20.32 -2.93 -18.30
N ASN A 30 -19.81 -2.27 -17.26
CA ASN A 30 -18.40 -1.93 -17.15
C ASN A 30 -17.83 -2.43 -15.83
N ARG A 31 -16.55 -2.76 -15.89
CA ARG A 31 -15.69 -3.03 -14.74
C ARG A 31 -14.63 -1.94 -14.67
N ILE A 32 -14.64 -1.20 -13.57
CA ILE A 32 -13.63 -0.19 -13.24
C ILE A 32 -12.62 -0.84 -12.30
N SER A 33 -11.33 -0.74 -12.61
CA SER A 33 -10.27 -1.22 -11.73
C SER A 33 -9.61 -0.06 -11.00
N TYR A 34 -9.37 -0.27 -9.72
CA TYR A 34 -8.67 0.62 -8.81
C TYR A 34 -7.47 -0.10 -8.23
N LEU A 35 -6.31 0.54 -8.23
CA LEU A 35 -5.11 0.05 -7.57
C LEU A 35 -5.14 0.46 -6.09
N LEU A 36 -5.01 -0.51 -5.19
CA LEU A 36 -4.96 -0.31 -3.75
C LEU A 36 -3.50 -0.09 -3.31
N LEU A 37 -3.18 1.15 -2.93
CA LEU A 37 -1.88 1.56 -2.43
C LEU A 37 -2.04 2.30 -1.11
N ASN A 38 -1.42 1.79 -0.03
CA ASN A 38 -1.43 2.43 1.29
C ASN A 38 -2.83 2.86 1.74
N ASN A 39 -3.79 1.93 1.71
CA ASN A 39 -5.21 2.15 2.03
C ASN A 39 -5.95 3.14 1.12
N LYS A 40 -5.34 3.64 0.04
CA LYS A 40 -6.02 4.50 -0.94
C LYS A 40 -6.27 3.74 -2.23
N LEU A 41 -7.43 3.98 -2.81
CA LEU A 41 -7.78 3.52 -4.15
C LEU A 41 -7.31 4.57 -5.15
N ILE A 42 -6.69 4.10 -6.24
CA ILE A 42 -6.27 4.95 -7.36
C ILE A 42 -6.91 4.38 -8.61
N TRP A 43 -7.66 5.20 -9.34
CA TRP A 43 -8.22 4.78 -10.62
C TRP A 43 -7.14 4.28 -11.58
N ASN A 44 -7.35 3.11 -12.18
CA ASN A 44 -6.39 2.49 -13.11
C ASN A 44 -6.95 2.40 -14.52
N ASN A 45 -8.07 1.68 -14.70
CA ASN A 45 -8.73 1.58 -16.00
C ASN A 45 -10.21 1.25 -15.89
N GLU A 46 -10.91 1.39 -17.00
CA GLU A 46 -12.27 0.91 -17.19
C GLU A 46 -12.33 -0.02 -18.40
N GLN A 47 -13.04 -1.13 -18.27
CA GLN A 47 -13.22 -2.11 -19.33
C GLN A 47 -14.70 -2.47 -19.44
N ASN A 48 -15.17 -2.66 -20.68
CA ASN A 48 -16.48 -3.23 -20.92
C ASN A 48 -16.48 -4.68 -20.41
N TYR A 49 -17.38 -4.97 -19.48
CA TYR A 49 -17.47 -6.25 -18.79
C TYR A 49 -18.92 -6.48 -18.37
N ASN A 50 -19.59 -7.39 -19.09
CA ASN A 50 -21.04 -7.61 -18.95
C ASN A 50 -21.41 -8.72 -17.95
N ASN A 51 -20.42 -9.39 -17.37
CA ASN A 51 -20.66 -10.47 -16.42
C ASN A 51 -20.48 -9.92 -15.00
N LEU A 52 -21.46 -10.10 -14.13
CA LEU A 52 -21.23 -9.87 -12.71
C LEU A 52 -20.51 -11.08 -12.11
N PRO A 53 -19.50 -10.87 -11.25
CA PRO A 53 -18.86 -11.97 -10.53
C PRO A 53 -19.82 -12.55 -9.49
N ASP A 54 -19.71 -13.87 -9.24
CA ASP A 54 -20.58 -14.56 -8.27
C ASP A 54 -20.32 -14.11 -6.82
N ASN A 55 -19.10 -13.66 -6.52
CA ASN A 55 -18.69 -13.20 -5.19
C ASN A 55 -18.64 -11.68 -5.14
N CYS A 56 -19.81 -11.05 -5.02
CA CYS A 56 -19.92 -9.60 -4.86
C CYS A 56 -19.79 -9.19 -3.40
N LEU A 57 -18.87 -8.27 -3.14
CA LEU A 57 -18.74 -7.57 -1.86
C LEU A 57 -19.48 -6.24 -1.92
N THR A 58 -20.04 -5.86 -0.79
CA THR A 58 -20.63 -4.53 -0.56
C THR A 58 -19.56 -3.48 -0.28
N TYR A 59 -19.96 -2.21 -0.34
CA TYR A 59 -19.08 -1.08 -0.03
C TYR A 59 -18.47 -1.18 1.38
N GLU A 60 -19.28 -1.57 2.36
CA GLU A 60 -18.85 -1.72 3.76
C GLU A 60 -17.83 -2.85 3.92
N GLU A 61 -18.07 -3.98 3.25
CA GLU A 61 -17.15 -5.12 3.28
C GLU A 61 -15.79 -4.78 2.65
N ILE A 62 -15.76 -4.03 1.55
CA ILE A 62 -14.49 -3.58 0.94
C ILE A 62 -13.73 -2.64 1.89
N ALA A 63 -14.43 -1.71 2.54
CA ALA A 63 -13.80 -0.74 3.45
C ALA A 63 -13.12 -1.43 4.65
N ASP A 64 -13.68 -2.55 5.09
CA ASP A 64 -13.19 -3.32 6.24
C ASP A 64 -12.06 -4.31 5.88
N ILE A 65 -11.73 -4.51 4.59
CA ILE A 65 -10.59 -5.37 4.21
C ILE A 65 -9.28 -4.67 4.57
N PRO A 66 -8.40 -5.29 5.37
CA PRO A 66 -7.11 -4.70 5.69
C PRO A 66 -6.23 -4.65 4.43
N SER A 67 -5.61 -3.50 4.16
CA SER A 67 -4.68 -3.39 3.03
C SER A 67 -3.51 -4.34 3.19
N SER A 68 -3.29 -5.11 2.13
CA SER A 68 -2.17 -6.04 2.01
C SER A 68 -0.82 -5.35 2.12
N ASN A 69 -0.66 -4.05 1.85
CA ASN A 69 0.64 -3.37 1.83
C ASN A 69 1.06 -2.72 3.16
N ASN A 70 0.28 -2.91 4.22
CA ASN A 70 0.55 -2.30 5.53
C ASN A 70 1.87 -2.77 6.19
N TRP A 71 2.49 -3.85 5.71
CA TRP A 71 3.78 -4.34 6.21
C TRP A 71 5.00 -3.68 5.53
N VAL A 72 4.86 -3.13 4.32
CA VAL A 72 6.00 -2.52 3.60
C VAL A 72 6.47 -1.23 4.30
N VAL A 73 5.51 -0.45 4.81
CA VAL A 73 5.77 0.80 5.54
C VAL A 73 6.64 0.58 6.80
N PRO A 74 6.33 -0.36 7.72
CA PRO A 74 7.18 -0.62 8.87
C PRO A 74 8.56 -1.17 8.50
N PHE A 75 8.71 -1.98 7.44
CA PHE A 75 10.03 -2.40 6.97
C PHE A 75 10.87 -1.23 6.45
N TYR A 76 10.26 -0.29 5.74
CA TYR A 76 10.94 0.92 5.29
C TYR A 76 11.41 1.79 6.47
N HIS A 77 10.54 2.00 7.47
CA HIS A 77 10.91 2.72 8.69
C HIS A 77 12.02 2.02 9.47
N LEU A 78 11.97 0.68 9.57
CA LEU A 78 13.00 -0.10 10.25
C LEU A 78 14.35 -0.01 9.54
N ALA A 79 14.38 -0.10 8.21
CA ALA A 79 15.58 0.10 7.41
C ALA A 79 16.17 1.51 7.60
N ALA A 80 15.32 2.54 7.61
CA ALA A 80 15.74 3.91 7.86
C ALA A 80 16.38 4.07 9.26
N ILE A 81 15.77 3.53 10.32
CA ILE A 81 16.32 3.57 11.69
C ILE A 81 17.68 2.87 11.76
N ILE A 82 17.79 1.67 11.20
CA ILE A 82 19.05 0.91 11.16
C ILE A 82 20.13 1.70 10.42
N SER A 83 19.79 2.33 9.30
CA SER A 83 20.74 3.12 8.52
C SER A 83 21.26 4.32 9.30
N CYS A 84 20.37 5.05 10.01
CA CYS A 84 20.77 6.15 10.89
C CYS A 84 21.70 5.68 12.00
N LEU A 85 21.36 4.59 12.68
CA LEU A 85 22.19 4.03 13.76
C LEU A 85 23.57 3.60 13.25
N ALA A 86 23.64 2.99 12.07
CA ALA A 86 24.90 2.60 11.45
C ALA A 86 25.79 3.81 11.12
N ILE A 87 25.20 4.87 10.56
CA ILE A 87 25.90 6.13 10.27
C ILE A 87 26.43 6.76 11.56
N PHE A 88 25.59 6.88 12.59
CA PHE A 88 25.99 7.43 13.88
C PHE A 88 27.11 6.61 14.53
N TYR A 89 27.02 5.28 14.49
CA TYR A 89 28.05 4.40 15.04
C TYR A 89 29.38 4.54 14.29
N LEU A 90 29.35 4.60 12.96
CA LEU A 90 30.55 4.81 12.15
C LEU A 90 31.18 6.18 12.41
N ALA A 91 30.36 7.23 12.51
CA ALA A 91 30.82 8.58 12.85
C ALA A 91 31.45 8.63 14.26
N TYR A 92 30.81 8.01 15.25
CA TYR A 92 31.35 7.89 16.61
C TYR A 92 32.70 7.16 16.62
N LYS A 93 32.80 6.03 15.91
CA LYS A 93 34.04 5.26 15.79
C LYS A 93 35.16 6.08 15.13
N LEU A 94 34.82 6.87 14.12
CA LEU A 94 35.71 7.81 13.43
C LEU A 94 36.26 8.90 14.35
N ILE A 95 35.43 9.43 15.24
CA ILE A 95 35.83 10.48 16.19
C ILE A 95 36.76 9.93 17.28
N ILE A 96 36.46 8.75 17.83
CA ILE A 96 37.23 8.17 18.94
C ILE A 96 38.50 7.47 18.47
N HIS A 97 38.41 6.73 17.38
CA HIS A 97 39.54 6.05 16.76
C HIS A 97 39.70 6.50 15.30
N PRO A 98 40.13 7.76 15.09
CA PRO A 98 40.42 8.25 13.75
C PRO A 98 41.53 7.39 13.16
N PHE A 99 41.21 6.68 12.09
CA PHE A 99 42.16 5.82 11.38
C PHE A 99 43.32 6.59 10.73
N TRP A 100 43.18 7.91 10.61
CA TRP A 100 44.24 8.86 10.22
C TRP A 100 45.24 9.16 11.33
N ARG A 101 44.93 8.78 12.58
CA ARG A 101 45.81 8.96 13.74
C ARG A 101 46.57 7.66 14.01
N LYS A 102 47.28 7.16 13.01
CA LYS A 102 48.31 6.12 13.20
C LYS A 102 49.69 6.76 13.19
N SER A 103 50.33 6.65 14.36
CA SER A 103 51.78 6.69 14.63
C SER A 103 52.54 7.97 14.24
N LEU A 104 52.69 8.88 15.20
CA LEU A 104 53.96 9.58 15.40
C LEU A 104 54.92 8.65 16.14
#